data_AF-A0AB34FBL2-F1
#
_entry.id   AF-A0AB34FBL2-F1
#
_cell.length_a   1.000
_cell.length_b   1.000
_cell.length_c   1.000
_cell.angle_alpha   90.00
_cell.angle_beta   90.00
_cell.angle_gamma   90.00
#
_symmetry.space_group_name_H-M   'P 1'
#
loop_
_entity.id
_entity.type
_entity.pdbx_description
1 polymer ?
#
loop_
_entity_poly.entity_id
_entity_poly.type
_entity_poly.pdbx_seq_one_letter_code
_entity_poly.pdbx_strand_id
1 'polypeptide(L)'
;MRVAQRMRQSAMNEAELRANAQTILSTIHQSRPKTTTSAYGPKQEEFDQFCQRKQYSDGATVTEEKLLLFLVDEVAGRPLRALGMNTHPSPREDNVREYLKSLQRRDAQRDKENYADKGRDTLLDGYSESEFERVCHELWVHSATSTECHFRTLVDLLFGHYLLTRGGDRRVAEISDLFTFEFAGEGSTRCMPLIFTTRAGKQNQHGRLETAGAYRNRNPLICILGGLSFYLLCRWDLGSEPFPDFSRRSAWYDIRLIKGNGTDRTAAFSYNSQRDWVVKAFAYAGVTSQKKTHVGRSSGARTAELKGISEDQIRRAGRWNQEQMVGCYLNSLPHKFMRTMAGHRPQIGCFEIRRAGVTPPEVLLSMIWPELDRWRGRFGPGTEQENDLAAMGSTNLLFYMREVVLQDSVILMKKYPGSPVWNHPVFRPGM
;
A
#
# COMPACT_ATOMS: atom_id res chain seq x y z
N MET A 1 -38.00 40.64 -17.56
CA MET A 1 -36.99 41.17 -16.62
C MET A 1 -35.84 40.21 -16.28
N ARG A 2 -36.08 38.92 -15.99
CA ARG A 2 -35.01 37.98 -15.54
C ARG A 2 -33.95 37.60 -16.60
N VAL A 3 -34.29 37.60 -17.89
CA VAL A 3 -33.35 37.26 -18.98
C VAL A 3 -32.34 38.40 -19.23
N ALA A 4 -32.82 39.65 -19.27
CA ALA A 4 -31.97 40.82 -19.42
C ALA A 4 -30.97 41.00 -18.25
N GLN A 5 -31.40 40.63 -17.03
CA GLN A 5 -30.54 40.65 -15.84
C GLN A 5 -29.47 39.56 -15.89
N ARG A 6 -29.81 38.34 -16.37
CA ARG A 6 -28.82 37.27 -16.58
C ARG A 6 -27.81 37.60 -17.67
N MET A 7 -28.24 38.22 -18.77
CA MET A 7 -27.32 38.63 -19.84
C MET A 7 -26.36 39.73 -19.38
N ARG A 8 -26.83 40.72 -18.59
CA ARG A 8 -25.95 41.72 -17.98
C ARG A 8 -24.97 41.11 -16.99
N GLN A 9 -25.42 40.19 -16.14
CA GLN A 9 -24.53 39.51 -15.20
C GLN A 9 -23.49 38.66 -15.92
N SER A 10 -23.87 37.95 -16.99
CA SER A 10 -22.93 37.19 -17.80
C SER A 10 -21.88 38.09 -18.47
N ALA A 11 -22.30 39.22 -19.03
CA ALA A 11 -21.37 40.18 -19.64
C ALA A 11 -20.43 40.82 -18.61
N MET A 12 -20.91 41.11 -17.41
CA MET A 12 -20.09 41.61 -16.31
C MET A 12 -19.08 40.57 -15.84
N ASN A 13 -19.50 39.32 -15.63
CA ASN A 13 -18.61 38.24 -15.22
C ASN A 13 -17.53 37.96 -16.29
N GLU A 14 -17.88 38.05 -17.57
CA GLU A 14 -16.95 37.84 -18.68
C GLU A 14 -15.94 39.00 -18.83
N ALA A 15 -16.38 40.24 -18.57
CA ALA A 15 -15.50 41.40 -18.49
C ALA A 15 -14.54 41.30 -17.28
N GLU A 16 -15.04 40.84 -16.13
CA GLU A 16 -14.24 40.62 -14.91
C GLU A 16 -13.21 39.50 -15.11
N LEU A 17 -13.60 38.39 -15.76
CA LEU A 17 -12.68 37.30 -16.15
C LEU A 17 -11.58 37.79 -17.08
N ARG A 18 -11.90 38.62 -18.09
CA ARG A 18 -10.89 39.21 -19.00
C ARG A 18 -9.95 40.15 -18.25
N ALA A 19 -10.48 41.03 -17.39
CA ALA A 19 -9.66 41.94 -16.60
C ALA A 19 -8.70 41.19 -15.66
N ASN A 20 -9.20 40.16 -14.97
CA ASN A 20 -8.40 39.31 -14.09
C ASN A 20 -7.33 38.52 -14.85
N ALA A 21 -7.66 37.98 -16.03
CA ALA A 21 -6.68 37.29 -16.87
C ALA A 21 -5.54 38.24 -17.30
N GLN A 22 -5.85 39.50 -17.64
CA GLN A 22 -4.86 40.49 -18.01
C GLN A 22 -3.95 40.90 -16.83
N THR A 23 -4.50 41.04 -15.62
CA THR A 23 -3.73 41.32 -14.40
C THR A 23 -2.83 40.15 -13.99
N ILE A 24 -3.30 38.91 -14.15
CA ILE A 24 -2.51 37.71 -13.88
C ILE A 24 -1.36 37.59 -14.88
N LEU A 25 -1.62 37.82 -16.17
CA LEU A 25 -0.59 37.80 -17.21
C LEU A 25 0.48 38.87 -16.98
N SER A 26 0.10 40.09 -16.62
CA SER A 26 1.06 41.16 -16.34
C SER A 26 1.92 40.85 -15.10
N THR A 27 1.33 40.26 -14.05
CA THR A 27 2.05 39.83 -12.84
C THR A 27 3.03 38.69 -13.13
N ILE A 28 2.63 37.73 -13.98
CA ILE A 28 3.51 36.63 -14.45
C ILE A 28 4.66 37.19 -15.28
N HIS A 29 4.42 38.17 -16.14
CA HIS A 29 5.48 38.82 -16.92
C HIS A 29 6.47 39.58 -16.04
N GLN A 30 6.00 40.27 -14.99
CA GLN A 30 6.85 41.04 -14.07
C GLN A 30 7.68 40.15 -13.13
N SER A 31 7.17 38.97 -12.76
CA SER A 31 7.85 38.03 -11.86
C SER A 31 8.75 37.02 -12.59
N ARG A 32 8.81 37.06 -13.93
CA ARG A 32 9.55 36.07 -14.72
C ARG A 32 11.07 36.27 -14.61
N PRO A 33 11.85 35.21 -14.30
CA PRO A 33 13.31 35.31 -14.28
C PRO A 33 13.88 35.81 -15.62
N LYS A 34 14.88 36.71 -15.57
CA LYS A 34 15.46 37.34 -16.77
C LYS A 34 15.93 36.32 -17.81
N THR A 35 16.50 35.20 -17.36
CA THR A 35 16.96 34.08 -18.20
C THR A 35 15.82 33.38 -18.94
N THR A 36 14.64 33.30 -18.33
CA THR A 36 13.44 32.74 -18.96
C THR A 36 12.91 33.73 -20.01
N THR A 37 12.85 35.03 -19.70
CA THR A 37 12.42 36.04 -20.67
C THR A 37 13.33 36.08 -21.89
N SER A 38 14.66 36.01 -21.72
CA SER A 38 15.61 36.00 -22.84
C SER A 38 15.57 34.71 -23.66
N ALA A 39 15.29 33.56 -23.05
CA ALA A 39 15.25 32.27 -23.75
C ALA A 39 13.96 32.04 -24.56
N TYR A 40 12.82 32.55 -24.07
CA TYR A 40 11.51 32.34 -24.71
C TYR A 40 11.02 33.53 -25.55
N GLY A 41 11.48 34.76 -25.27
CA GLY A 41 11.07 35.97 -26.00
C GLY A 41 11.21 35.84 -27.53
N PRO A 42 12.39 35.49 -28.06
CA PRO A 42 12.58 35.32 -29.51
C PRO A 42 11.68 34.26 -30.13
N LYS A 43 11.36 33.18 -29.39
CA LYS A 43 10.48 32.10 -29.87
C LYS A 43 9.02 32.51 -29.91
N GLN A 44 8.60 33.34 -28.94
CA GLN A 44 7.24 33.88 -28.89
C GLN A 44 7.02 34.90 -30.01
N GLU A 45 8.01 35.77 -30.25
CA GLU A 45 7.97 36.74 -31.35
C GLU A 45 7.94 36.03 -32.72
N GLU A 46 8.71 34.95 -32.87
CA GLU A 46 8.69 34.15 -34.08
C GLU A 46 7.33 33.48 -34.35
N PHE A 47 6.67 32.96 -33.30
CA PHE A 47 5.32 32.41 -33.41
C PHE A 47 4.28 33.49 -33.73
N ASP A 48 4.38 34.68 -33.13
CA ASP A 48 3.51 35.82 -33.44
C ASP A 48 3.64 36.24 -34.91
N GLN A 49 4.88 36.37 -35.41
CA GLN A 49 5.13 36.66 -36.83
C GLN A 49 4.57 35.57 -37.76
N PHE A 50 4.66 34.30 -37.37
CA PHE A 50 4.03 33.20 -38.11
C PHE A 50 2.50 33.36 -38.16
N CYS A 51 1.85 33.68 -37.04
CA CYS A 51 0.42 33.91 -36.99
C CYS A 51 -0.02 35.12 -37.82
N GLN A 52 0.78 36.20 -37.85
CA GLN A 52 0.55 37.36 -38.70
C GLN A 52 0.67 37.02 -40.19
N ARG A 53 1.68 36.25 -40.59
CA ARG A 53 1.85 35.79 -41.98
C ARG A 53 0.70 34.92 -42.47
N LYS A 54 0.19 34.03 -41.61
CA LYS A 54 -0.95 33.14 -41.93
C LYS A 54 -2.32 33.85 -41.77
N GLN A 55 -2.34 35.10 -41.31
CA GLN A 55 -3.53 35.95 -41.15
C GLN A 55 -4.64 35.31 -40.29
N TYR A 56 -4.28 34.66 -39.18
CA TYR A 56 -5.28 34.09 -38.28
C TYR A 56 -6.11 35.17 -37.57
N SER A 57 -7.44 35.00 -37.55
CA SER A 57 -8.39 35.98 -37.01
C SER A 57 -8.30 36.19 -35.50
N ASP A 58 -7.79 35.21 -34.76
CA ASP A 58 -7.52 35.21 -33.33
C ASP A 58 -6.05 35.55 -32.99
N GLY A 59 -5.27 35.99 -33.98
CA GLY A 59 -3.91 36.49 -33.83
C GLY A 59 -2.93 35.45 -33.26
N ALA A 60 -2.07 35.90 -32.33
CA ALA A 60 -1.03 35.10 -31.67
C ALA A 60 -1.56 34.09 -30.63
N THR A 61 -2.88 33.93 -30.50
CA THR A 61 -3.47 32.95 -29.60
C THR A 61 -2.98 31.56 -29.99
N VAL A 62 -2.33 30.88 -29.04
CA VAL A 62 -1.78 29.54 -29.25
C VAL A 62 -2.91 28.52 -29.17
N THR A 63 -3.19 27.85 -30.29
CA THR A 63 -4.00 26.63 -30.33
C THR A 63 -3.11 25.44 -30.66
N GLU A 64 -3.59 24.24 -30.37
CA GLU A 64 -2.85 23.00 -30.64
C GLU A 64 -2.51 22.87 -32.13
N GLU A 65 -3.48 23.17 -33.01
CA GLU A 65 -3.35 23.05 -34.46
C GLU A 65 -2.33 24.05 -35.02
N LYS A 66 -2.37 25.30 -34.54
CA LYS A 66 -1.39 26.33 -34.94
C LYS A 66 0.01 25.97 -34.51
N LEU A 67 0.16 25.44 -33.30
CA LEU A 67 1.46 25.07 -32.76
C LEU A 67 2.08 23.91 -33.54
N LEU A 68 1.28 22.88 -33.85
CA LEU A 68 1.74 21.75 -34.66
C LEU A 68 2.16 22.22 -36.06
N LEU A 69 1.36 23.08 -36.70
CA LEU A 69 1.69 23.61 -38.02
C LEU A 69 2.97 24.47 -37.99
N PHE A 70 3.12 25.33 -36.99
CA PHE A 70 4.34 26.13 -36.79
C PHE A 70 5.58 25.25 -36.61
N LEU A 71 5.49 24.19 -35.79
CA LEU A 71 6.61 23.29 -35.55
C LEU A 71 7.04 22.56 -36.81
N VAL A 72 6.10 22.16 -37.66
CA VAL A 72 6.40 21.46 -38.92
C VAL A 72 6.92 22.43 -39.99
N ASP A 73 6.22 23.53 -40.22
CA ASP A 73 6.51 24.48 -41.32
C ASP A 73 7.81 25.26 -41.04
N GLU A 74 8.00 25.71 -39.80
CA GLU A 74 9.02 26.70 -39.49
C GLU A 74 10.20 26.10 -38.70
N VAL A 75 9.99 25.06 -37.88
CA VAL A 75 11.00 24.59 -36.90
C VAL A 75 11.67 23.27 -37.29
N ALA A 76 10.91 22.30 -37.80
CA ALA A 76 11.39 20.92 -38.01
C ALA A 76 12.55 20.81 -39.02
N GLY A 77 12.63 21.74 -39.98
CA GLY A 77 13.68 21.78 -41.01
C GLY A 77 14.96 22.53 -40.62
N ARG A 78 15.07 23.09 -39.40
CA ARG A 78 16.20 23.97 -39.06
C ARG A 78 17.49 23.19 -38.84
N PRO A 79 18.63 23.61 -39.43
CA PRO A 79 19.93 23.07 -39.08
C PRO A 79 20.22 23.37 -37.61
N LEU A 80 20.51 22.33 -36.82
CA LEU A 80 20.87 22.44 -35.41
C LEU A 80 22.09 23.35 -35.28
N ARG A 81 21.92 24.56 -34.70
CA ARG A 81 23.04 25.42 -34.35
C ARG A 81 23.83 24.74 -33.22
N ALA A 82 24.94 24.10 -33.57
CA ALA A 82 25.97 23.66 -32.63
C ALA A 82 26.69 24.90 -32.06
N LEU A 83 26.01 25.64 -31.19
CA LEU A 83 26.62 26.72 -30.42
C LEU A 83 27.35 26.11 -29.24
N GLY A 84 28.67 25.94 -29.38
CA GLY A 84 29.62 25.80 -28.28
C GLY A 84 29.28 24.69 -27.29
N MET A 85 29.24 23.44 -27.75
CA MET A 85 29.36 22.31 -26.83
C MET A 85 30.70 22.43 -26.12
N ASN A 86 30.68 22.47 -24.79
CA ASN A 86 31.83 22.09 -23.99
C ASN A 86 32.35 20.75 -24.55
N THR A 87 33.57 20.72 -25.06
CA THR A 87 34.17 19.53 -25.68
C THR A 87 34.56 18.46 -24.64
N HIS A 88 34.38 18.75 -23.35
CA HIS A 88 34.41 17.73 -22.32
C HIS A 88 33.05 17.04 -22.23
N PRO A 89 33.03 15.69 -22.15
CA PRO A 89 31.79 14.96 -21.93
C PRO A 89 31.08 15.51 -20.68
N SER A 90 29.76 15.74 -20.79
CA SER A 90 28.92 16.04 -19.63
C SER A 90 29.17 14.96 -18.57
N PRO A 91 29.62 15.30 -17.34
CA PRO A 91 29.93 14.31 -16.32
C PRO A 91 28.72 13.47 -15.87
N ARG A 92 27.51 13.81 -16.33
CA ARG A 92 26.26 13.45 -15.67
C ARG A 92 25.35 12.49 -16.43
N GLU A 93 25.56 12.22 -17.71
CA GLU A 93 24.56 11.44 -18.49
C GLU A 93 25.07 10.06 -18.95
N ASP A 94 26.29 9.94 -19.46
CA ASP A 94 26.82 8.64 -19.90
C ASP A 94 27.72 7.95 -18.85
N ASN A 95 28.59 8.70 -18.15
CA ASN A 95 29.59 8.12 -17.24
C ASN A 95 28.98 7.41 -16.02
N VAL A 96 27.91 7.93 -15.42
CA VAL A 96 27.31 7.32 -14.22
C VAL A 96 26.58 6.03 -14.59
N ARG A 97 25.87 6.00 -15.73
CA ARG A 97 25.14 4.81 -16.19
C ARG A 97 26.12 3.72 -16.64
N GLU A 98 27.19 4.09 -17.34
CA GLU A 98 28.26 3.16 -17.70
C GLU A 98 29.03 2.67 -16.48
N TYR A 99 29.29 3.54 -15.49
CA TYR A 99 29.88 3.15 -14.22
C TYR A 99 28.97 2.18 -13.45
N LEU A 100 27.66 2.44 -13.35
CA LEU A 100 26.72 1.50 -12.74
C LEU A 100 26.71 0.15 -13.48
N LYS A 101 26.74 0.15 -14.81
CA LYS A 101 26.88 -1.08 -15.61
C LYS A 101 28.21 -1.79 -15.35
N SER A 102 29.32 -1.06 -15.20
CA SER A 102 30.63 -1.65 -14.92
C SER A 102 30.68 -2.26 -13.51
N LEU A 103 30.08 -1.59 -12.52
CA LEU A 103 29.89 -2.14 -11.17
C LEU A 103 29.05 -3.42 -11.22
N GLN A 104 27.93 -3.42 -11.95
CA GLN A 104 27.08 -4.60 -12.13
C GLN A 104 27.83 -5.76 -12.80
N ARG A 105 28.62 -5.49 -13.86
CA ARG A 105 29.45 -6.51 -14.52
C ARG A 105 30.52 -7.06 -13.58
N ARG A 106 31.18 -6.19 -12.81
CA ARG A 106 32.18 -6.58 -11.82
C ARG A 106 31.58 -7.43 -10.71
N ASP A 107 30.40 -7.06 -10.21
CA ASP A 107 29.69 -7.85 -9.19
C ASP A 107 29.30 -9.22 -9.75
N ALA A 108 28.79 -9.29 -10.99
CA ALA A 108 28.48 -10.56 -11.65
C ALA A 108 29.73 -11.44 -11.91
N GLN A 109 30.85 -10.82 -12.28
CA GLN A 109 32.13 -11.51 -12.47
C GLN A 109 32.66 -12.05 -11.13
N ARG A 110 32.60 -11.25 -10.06
CA ARG A 110 32.96 -11.68 -8.71
C ARG A 110 32.06 -12.81 -8.22
N ASP A 111 30.76 -12.74 -8.49
CA ASP A 111 29.82 -13.80 -8.16
C ASP A 111 30.15 -15.10 -8.90
N LYS A 112 30.56 -15.01 -10.17
CA LYS A 112 31.02 -16.16 -10.95
C LYS A 112 32.32 -16.75 -10.40
N GLU A 113 33.30 -15.91 -10.08
CA GLU A 113 34.60 -16.32 -9.52
C GLU A 113 34.46 -16.97 -8.14
N ASN A 114 33.52 -16.47 -7.32
CA ASN A 114 33.24 -17.01 -5.99
C ASN A 114 32.27 -18.20 -6.01
N TYR A 115 31.90 -18.73 -7.19
CA TYR A 115 30.91 -19.79 -7.34
C TYR A 115 29.63 -19.54 -6.56
N ALA A 116 29.14 -18.28 -6.61
CA ALA A 116 27.90 -17.91 -5.95
C ALA A 116 26.76 -18.84 -6.40
N ASP A 117 25.94 -19.27 -5.44
CA ASP A 117 24.83 -20.21 -5.68
C ASP A 117 23.94 -19.70 -6.83
N LYS A 118 23.91 -20.44 -7.94
CA LYS A 118 23.12 -20.10 -9.13
C LYS A 118 21.61 -20.23 -8.90
N GLY A 119 21.19 -20.93 -7.83
CA GLY A 119 19.80 -21.02 -7.42
C GLY A 119 19.31 -19.77 -6.70
N ARG A 120 20.20 -18.94 -6.13
CA ARG A 120 19.83 -17.70 -5.46
C ARG A 120 19.15 -16.74 -6.44
N ASP A 121 18.17 -15.97 -5.95
CA ASP A 121 17.39 -15.04 -6.78
C ASP A 121 16.60 -15.66 -7.95
N THR A 122 16.58 -16.99 -8.09
CA THR A 122 15.79 -17.69 -9.11
C THR A 122 14.45 -18.20 -8.57
N LEU A 123 13.72 -18.95 -9.40
CA LEU A 123 12.54 -19.72 -8.98
C LEU A 123 12.85 -20.81 -7.92
N LEU A 124 14.12 -21.07 -7.61
CA LEU A 124 14.52 -21.98 -6.54
C LEU A 124 14.65 -21.27 -5.18
N ASP A 125 14.71 -19.93 -5.15
CA ASP A 125 14.90 -19.14 -3.94
C ASP A 125 13.58 -18.57 -3.40
N GLY A 126 13.04 -19.21 -2.37
CA GLY A 126 11.81 -18.82 -1.70
C GLY A 126 11.04 -20.02 -1.16
N TYR A 127 9.72 -19.97 -1.27
CA TYR A 127 8.83 -21.08 -0.94
C TYR A 127 7.69 -21.19 -1.96
N SER A 128 7.14 -22.39 -2.09
CA SER A 128 5.86 -22.70 -2.71
C SER A 128 4.69 -22.39 -1.76
N GLU A 129 3.46 -22.42 -2.28
CA GLU A 129 2.26 -22.20 -1.45
C GLU A 129 2.12 -23.24 -0.34
N SER A 130 2.39 -24.52 -0.63
CA SER A 130 2.31 -25.60 0.37
C SER A 130 3.40 -25.49 1.44
N GLU A 131 4.61 -25.05 1.08
CA GLU A 131 5.66 -24.72 2.04
C GLU A 131 5.28 -23.51 2.90
N PHE A 132 4.64 -22.49 2.34
CA PHE A 132 4.14 -21.35 3.10
C PHE A 132 3.06 -21.76 4.12
N GLU A 133 2.11 -22.61 3.71
CA GLU A 133 1.13 -23.19 4.62
C GLU A 133 1.79 -23.98 5.75
N ARG A 134 2.85 -24.74 5.43
CA ARG A 134 3.65 -25.47 6.42
C ARG A 134 4.37 -24.52 7.38
N VAL A 135 4.96 -23.43 6.91
CA VAL A 135 5.55 -22.39 7.78
C VAL A 135 4.49 -21.83 8.74
N CYS A 136 3.29 -21.55 8.26
CA CYS A 136 2.19 -21.08 9.11
C CYS A 136 1.76 -22.16 10.11
N HIS A 137 1.69 -23.43 9.69
CA HIS A 137 1.43 -24.58 10.57
C HIS A 137 2.44 -24.64 11.71
N GLU A 138 3.73 -24.61 11.40
CA GLU A 138 4.79 -24.73 12.41
C GLU A 138 4.78 -23.56 13.41
N LEU A 139 4.42 -22.35 12.97
CA LEU A 139 4.26 -21.22 13.89
C LEU A 139 3.11 -21.43 14.89
N TRP A 140 2.03 -22.11 14.49
CA TRP A 140 0.97 -22.51 15.40
C TRP A 140 1.40 -23.65 16.34
N VAL A 141 2.07 -24.67 15.81
CA VAL A 141 2.58 -25.82 16.58
C VAL A 141 3.54 -25.37 17.68
N HIS A 142 4.49 -24.48 17.36
CA HIS A 142 5.52 -24.00 18.29
C HIS A 142 5.09 -22.81 19.16
N SER A 143 3.84 -22.35 19.04
CA SER A 143 3.31 -21.18 19.74
C SER A 143 3.43 -21.25 21.27
N ALA A 144 3.49 -22.45 21.86
CA ALA A 144 3.68 -22.64 23.30
C ALA A 144 5.02 -22.10 23.83
N THR A 145 6.07 -22.07 23.01
CA THR A 145 7.41 -21.67 23.46
C THR A 145 7.58 -20.16 23.62
N SER A 146 6.85 -19.37 22.82
CA SER A 146 6.86 -17.91 22.88
C SER A 146 5.68 -17.38 22.06
N THR A 147 4.48 -17.39 22.65
CA THR A 147 3.21 -17.19 21.95
C THR A 147 3.16 -15.90 21.14
N GLU A 148 3.40 -14.75 21.77
CA GLU A 148 3.36 -13.45 21.09
C GLU A 148 4.34 -13.40 19.91
N CYS A 149 5.59 -13.88 20.07
CA CYS A 149 6.58 -13.86 19.01
C CYS A 149 6.23 -14.76 17.82
N HIS A 150 5.62 -15.93 18.05
CA HIS A 150 5.19 -16.81 16.95
C HIS A 150 4.05 -16.17 16.16
N PHE A 151 3.04 -15.63 16.84
CA PHE A 151 1.94 -14.94 16.18
C PHE A 151 2.39 -13.64 15.50
N ARG A 152 3.32 -12.89 16.10
CA ARG A 152 3.97 -11.73 15.47
C ARG A 152 4.68 -12.11 14.17
N THR A 153 5.42 -13.22 14.19
CA THR A 153 6.14 -13.73 13.01
C THR A 153 5.17 -14.23 11.94
N LEU A 154 4.05 -14.86 12.36
CA LEU A 154 2.97 -15.24 11.46
C LEU A 154 2.38 -14.02 10.75
N VAL A 155 2.04 -12.96 11.51
CA VAL A 155 1.55 -11.69 10.94
C VAL A 155 2.56 -11.06 10.00
N ASP A 156 3.84 -11.01 10.39
CA ASP A 156 4.91 -10.51 9.52
C ASP A 156 4.85 -11.23 8.17
N LEU A 157 4.96 -12.56 8.17
CA LEU A 157 4.98 -13.37 6.95
C LEU A 157 3.70 -13.25 6.12
N LEU A 158 2.52 -13.23 6.74
CA LEU A 158 1.23 -13.04 6.07
C LEU A 158 1.14 -11.66 5.39
N PHE A 159 1.59 -10.60 6.06
CA PHE A 159 1.65 -9.26 5.46
C PHE A 159 2.62 -9.21 4.28
N GLY A 160 3.76 -9.89 4.39
CA GLY A 160 4.72 -10.00 3.29
C GLY A 160 4.10 -10.70 2.07
N HIS A 161 3.39 -11.80 2.31
CA HIS A 161 2.83 -12.66 1.27
C HIS A 161 1.57 -12.10 0.61
N TYR A 162 0.58 -11.68 1.39
CA TYR A 162 -0.73 -11.27 0.87
C TYR A 162 -0.84 -9.79 0.53
N LEU A 163 -0.08 -8.93 1.21
CA LEU A 163 -0.04 -7.51 0.90
C LEU A 163 1.16 -7.15 0.02
N LEU A 164 2.08 -8.09 -0.26
CA LEU A 164 3.31 -7.85 -1.02
C LEU A 164 4.20 -6.73 -0.42
N THR A 165 4.18 -6.58 0.89
CA THR A 165 4.91 -5.52 1.60
C THR A 165 6.39 -5.87 1.79
N ARG A 166 7.26 -4.86 1.92
CA ARG A 166 8.69 -5.11 2.20
C ARG A 166 8.88 -5.37 3.68
N GLY A 167 9.98 -6.06 4.04
CA GLY A 167 10.36 -6.24 5.45
C GLY A 167 10.52 -4.91 6.19
N GLY A 168 11.14 -3.91 5.55
CA GLY A 168 11.29 -2.56 6.13
C GLY A 168 9.95 -1.91 6.48
N ASP A 169 9.02 -1.89 5.52
CA ASP A 169 7.70 -1.27 5.68
C ASP A 169 6.91 -1.94 6.82
N ARG A 170 6.97 -3.28 6.93
CA ARG A 170 6.31 -4.02 8.02
C ARG A 170 6.86 -3.71 9.42
N ARG A 171 8.15 -3.42 9.55
CA ARG A 171 8.77 -3.11 10.86
C ARG A 171 8.39 -1.73 11.40
N VAL A 172 7.98 -0.83 10.51
CA VAL A 172 7.51 0.52 10.85
C VAL A 172 5.99 0.66 10.73
N ALA A 173 5.27 -0.36 10.28
CA ALA A 173 3.82 -0.31 10.20
C ALA A 173 3.21 -0.02 11.58
N GLU A 174 2.21 0.85 11.60
CA GLU A 174 1.47 1.25 12.80
C GLU A 174 0.10 0.59 12.81
N ILE A 175 -0.55 0.57 13.97
CA ILE A 175 -1.93 0.06 14.08
C ILE A 175 -2.91 1.01 13.38
N SER A 176 -2.60 2.31 13.40
CA SER A 176 -3.31 3.38 12.69
C SER A 176 -3.27 3.27 11.16
N ASP A 177 -2.32 2.51 10.62
CA ASP A 177 -2.24 2.22 9.19
C ASP A 177 -3.29 1.19 8.73
N LEU A 178 -4.01 0.57 9.67
CA LEU A 178 -4.95 -0.52 9.40
C LEU A 178 -6.40 -0.10 9.61
N PHE A 179 -7.23 -0.44 8.64
CA PHE A 179 -8.68 -0.25 8.73
C PHE A 179 -9.43 -1.25 7.84
N THR A 180 -10.76 -1.21 7.95
CA THR A 180 -11.67 -1.93 7.05
C THR A 180 -12.92 -1.10 6.82
N PHE A 181 -13.59 -1.39 5.71
CA PHE A 181 -14.97 -1.03 5.45
C PHE A 181 -15.58 -2.11 4.54
N GLU A 182 -16.90 -2.18 4.48
CA GLU A 182 -17.57 -3.25 3.74
C GLU A 182 -17.42 -3.09 2.23
N PHE A 183 -17.03 -4.18 1.56
CA PHE A 183 -17.05 -4.27 0.11
C PHE A 183 -18.35 -4.98 -0.30
N ALA A 184 -19.39 -4.18 -0.55
CA ALA A 184 -20.70 -4.67 -0.94
C ALA A 184 -20.65 -5.44 -2.27
N GLY A 185 -21.45 -6.50 -2.39
CA GLY A 185 -21.56 -7.30 -3.63
C GLY A 185 -20.40 -8.26 -3.91
N GLU A 186 -19.43 -8.39 -2.99
CA GLU A 186 -18.29 -9.30 -3.17
C GLU A 186 -18.69 -10.79 -3.08
N GLY A 187 -19.76 -11.14 -2.37
CA GLY A 187 -20.31 -12.49 -2.34
C GLY A 187 -21.39 -12.72 -1.27
N SER A 188 -21.61 -13.98 -0.90
CA SER A 188 -22.73 -14.40 -0.03
C SER A 188 -22.53 -14.05 1.44
N THR A 189 -21.28 -13.86 1.86
CA THR A 189 -20.93 -13.43 3.22
C THR A 189 -20.38 -12.01 3.20
N ARG A 190 -20.58 -11.25 4.28
CA ARG A 190 -20.05 -9.89 4.43
C ARG A 190 -18.54 -9.84 4.21
N CYS A 191 -18.10 -9.03 3.25
CA CYS A 191 -16.68 -8.89 2.90
C CYS A 191 -16.07 -7.65 3.57
N MET A 192 -15.27 -7.88 4.60
CA MET A 192 -14.52 -6.86 5.32
C MET A 192 -13.02 -7.12 5.09
N PRO A 193 -12.39 -6.51 4.07
CA PRO A 193 -10.99 -6.71 3.78
C PRO A 193 -10.09 -6.04 4.83
N LEU A 194 -8.93 -6.61 5.08
CA LEU A 194 -7.87 -5.87 5.74
C LEU A 194 -7.31 -4.85 4.73
N ILE A 195 -7.33 -3.57 5.09
CA ILE A 195 -6.70 -2.51 4.32
C ILE A 195 -5.53 -1.98 5.12
N PHE A 196 -4.38 -1.89 4.47
CA PHE A 196 -3.15 -1.31 5.01
C PHE A 196 -2.75 -0.13 4.15
N THR A 197 -2.56 1.03 4.77
CA THR A 197 -2.04 2.22 4.08
C THR A 197 -0.69 2.61 4.64
N THR A 198 0.20 3.08 3.78
CA THR A 198 1.45 3.70 4.23
C THR A 198 1.74 4.94 3.41
N ARG A 199 2.31 5.95 4.06
CA ARG A 199 2.89 7.13 3.41
C ARG A 199 4.43 7.10 3.43
N ALA A 200 5.01 6.09 4.07
CA ALA A 200 6.44 5.96 4.26
C ALA A 200 6.95 4.66 3.63
N GLY A 201 8.13 4.73 3.00
CA GLY A 201 8.79 3.56 2.45
C GLY A 201 10.05 3.95 1.69
N LYS A 202 10.97 2.99 1.49
CA LYS A 202 12.26 3.26 0.83
C LYS A 202 12.12 3.90 -0.56
N GLN A 203 11.02 3.64 -1.27
CA GLN A 203 10.74 4.20 -2.61
C GLN A 203 9.71 5.33 -2.58
N ASN A 204 9.15 5.63 -1.41
CA ASN A 204 8.11 6.61 -1.23
C ASN A 204 8.65 7.79 -0.40
N GLN A 205 9.57 8.53 -1.00
CA GLN A 205 10.28 9.64 -0.35
C GLN A 205 9.41 10.92 -0.24
N HIS A 206 8.25 10.94 -0.89
CA HIS A 206 7.38 12.12 -1.00
C HIS A 206 6.04 11.97 -0.27
N GLY A 207 5.86 10.94 0.57
CA GLY A 207 4.65 10.82 1.38
C GLY A 207 3.40 10.35 0.61
N ARG A 208 3.56 9.77 -0.59
CA ARG A 208 2.44 9.30 -1.42
C ARG A 208 1.63 8.27 -0.64
N LEU A 209 0.31 8.36 -0.67
CA LEU A 209 -0.51 7.31 -0.07
C LEU A 209 -0.41 6.04 -0.91
N GLU A 210 0.14 4.99 -0.32
CA GLU A 210 0.12 3.64 -0.87
C GLU A 210 -0.90 2.80 -0.11
N THR A 211 -1.76 2.09 -0.83
CA THR A 211 -2.78 1.22 -0.24
C THR A 211 -2.54 -0.23 -0.67
N ALA A 212 -2.63 -1.13 0.30
CA ALA A 212 -2.62 -2.57 0.12
C ALA A 212 -3.89 -3.13 0.74
N GLY A 213 -4.33 -4.29 0.25
CA GLY A 213 -5.44 -4.97 0.90
C GLY A 213 -5.45 -6.46 0.64
N ALA A 214 -6.10 -7.18 1.53
CA ALA A 214 -6.26 -8.62 1.45
C ALA A 214 -7.61 -9.05 2.02
N TYR A 215 -8.21 -10.06 1.39
CA TYR A 215 -9.46 -10.65 1.86
C TYR A 215 -9.22 -11.71 2.93
N ARG A 216 -10.28 -11.99 3.69
CA ARG A 216 -10.29 -13.13 4.60
C ARG A 216 -10.10 -14.42 3.79
N ASN A 217 -9.16 -15.26 4.21
CA ASN A 217 -8.81 -16.50 3.52
C ASN A 217 -9.79 -17.62 3.88
N ARG A 218 -10.16 -18.45 2.90
CA ARG A 218 -10.98 -19.65 3.13
C ARG A 218 -10.29 -20.64 4.07
N ASN A 219 -8.96 -20.74 4.00
CA ASN A 219 -8.15 -21.50 4.94
C ASN A 219 -7.80 -20.62 6.17
N PRO A 220 -8.32 -20.91 7.37
CA PRO A 220 -8.05 -20.11 8.56
C PRO A 220 -6.57 -20.11 8.97
N LEU A 221 -5.80 -21.16 8.62
CA LEU A 221 -4.37 -21.26 8.96
C LEU A 221 -3.54 -20.12 8.38
N ILE A 222 -3.86 -19.71 7.16
CA ILE A 222 -3.14 -18.69 6.38
C ILE A 222 -3.98 -17.43 6.21
N CYS A 223 -5.01 -17.24 7.06
CA CYS A 223 -5.84 -16.06 7.00
C CYS A 223 -5.11 -14.87 7.61
N ILE A 224 -4.81 -13.84 6.81
CA ILE A 224 -4.17 -12.60 7.29
C ILE A 224 -4.97 -11.92 8.40
N LEU A 225 -6.29 -11.82 8.26
CA LEU A 225 -7.18 -11.30 9.30
C LEU A 225 -7.11 -12.16 10.56
N GLY A 226 -7.28 -13.48 10.45
CA GLY A 226 -7.21 -14.40 11.60
C GLY A 226 -5.86 -14.34 12.32
N GLY A 227 -4.75 -14.44 11.60
CA GLY A 227 -3.41 -14.34 12.17
C GLY A 227 -3.18 -13.01 12.89
N LEU A 228 -3.64 -11.89 12.31
CA LEU A 228 -3.58 -10.58 12.95
C LEU A 228 -4.45 -10.51 14.21
N SER A 229 -5.68 -11.03 14.17
CA SER A 229 -6.57 -11.01 15.33
C SER A 229 -6.01 -11.84 16.49
N PHE A 230 -5.48 -13.03 16.24
CA PHE A 230 -4.87 -13.85 17.30
C PHE A 230 -3.59 -13.22 17.86
N TYR A 231 -2.79 -12.57 17.02
CA TYR A 231 -1.62 -11.82 17.49
C TYR A 231 -2.04 -10.66 18.42
N LEU A 232 -3.04 -9.86 18.04
CA LEU A 232 -3.53 -8.76 18.86
C LEU A 232 -4.21 -9.25 20.15
N LEU A 233 -4.90 -10.40 20.10
CA LEU A 233 -5.45 -11.05 21.29
C LEU A 233 -4.34 -11.45 22.26
N CYS A 234 -3.26 -12.06 21.74
CA CYS A 234 -2.09 -12.41 22.54
C CYS A 234 -1.41 -11.18 23.13
N ARG A 235 -1.35 -10.08 22.38
CA ARG A 235 -0.67 -8.85 22.80
C ARG A 235 -1.43 -8.08 23.88
N TRP A 236 -2.76 -7.97 23.76
CA TRP A 236 -3.56 -7.08 24.60
C TRP A 236 -4.34 -7.78 25.72
N ASP A 237 -4.85 -8.99 25.48
CA ASP A 237 -5.65 -9.69 26.50
C ASP A 237 -4.85 -10.77 27.24
N LEU A 238 -3.86 -11.39 26.58
CA LEU A 238 -2.96 -12.38 27.21
C LEU A 238 -1.59 -11.80 27.58
N GLY A 239 -1.26 -10.61 27.07
CA GLY A 239 -0.02 -9.91 27.32
C GLY A 239 -0.18 -8.87 28.42
N SER A 240 0.91 -8.14 28.69
CA SER A 240 0.90 -7.04 29.67
C SER A 240 0.68 -5.67 29.04
N GLU A 241 0.54 -5.58 27.71
CA GLU A 241 0.36 -4.31 27.02
C GLU A 241 -1.11 -3.91 27.03
N PRO A 242 -1.47 -2.71 27.51
CA PRO A 242 -2.85 -2.29 27.55
C PRO A 242 -3.41 -2.10 26.14
N PHE A 243 -4.72 -2.34 26.01
CA PHE A 243 -5.47 -2.01 24.80
C PHE A 243 -5.29 -0.53 24.41
N PRO A 244 -5.23 -0.19 23.10
CA PRO A 244 -5.03 1.19 22.65
C PRO A 244 -6.12 2.16 23.13
N ASP A 245 -5.70 3.35 23.55
CA ASP A 245 -6.61 4.45 23.89
C ASP A 245 -6.87 5.32 22.66
N PHE A 246 -8.10 5.30 22.17
CA PHE A 246 -8.52 6.07 21.00
C PHE A 246 -8.99 7.50 21.37
N SER A 247 -8.83 7.95 22.62
CA SER A 247 -9.27 9.28 23.08
C SER A 247 -8.60 10.43 22.33
N ARG A 248 -7.35 10.22 21.89
CA ARG A 248 -6.55 11.21 21.18
C ARG A 248 -5.56 10.52 20.27
N ARG A 249 -5.33 11.08 19.08
CA ARG A 249 -4.42 10.53 18.05
C ARG A 249 -3.03 10.21 18.60
N SER A 250 -2.46 11.12 19.39
CA SER A 250 -1.12 10.95 19.99
C SER A 250 -1.01 9.79 21.00
N ALA A 251 -2.12 9.22 21.47
CA ALA A 251 -2.10 8.09 22.40
C ALA A 251 -1.95 6.74 21.67
N TRP A 252 -2.29 6.66 20.37
CA TRP A 252 -2.36 5.40 19.65
C TRP A 252 -1.77 5.38 18.23
N TYR A 253 -1.61 6.53 17.56
CA TYR A 253 -1.12 6.58 16.18
C TYR A 253 0.26 5.94 16.02
N ASP A 254 1.17 6.22 16.94
CA ASP A 254 2.56 5.75 16.87
C ASP A 254 2.74 4.31 17.39
N ILE A 255 1.66 3.62 17.80
CA ILE A 255 1.75 2.23 18.25
C ILE A 255 2.11 1.35 17.07
N ARG A 256 3.28 0.70 17.13
CA ARG A 256 3.74 -0.22 16.09
C ARG A 256 2.85 -1.45 16.06
N LEU A 257 2.56 -1.90 14.85
CA LEU A 257 1.83 -3.13 14.59
C LEU A 257 2.65 -4.33 15.08
N ILE A 258 3.87 -4.49 14.56
CA ILE A 258 4.79 -5.57 14.94
C ILE A 258 5.65 -5.07 16.10
N LYS A 259 5.38 -5.58 17.30
CA LYS A 259 6.04 -5.14 18.53
C LYS A 259 7.48 -5.63 18.60
N GLY A 260 8.39 -4.77 19.08
CA GLY A 260 9.75 -5.15 19.44
C GLY A 260 9.84 -6.09 20.64
N ASN A 261 11.06 -6.43 21.05
CA ASN A 261 11.30 -7.21 22.28
C ASN A 261 11.33 -6.31 23.54
N GLY A 262 11.32 -4.99 23.37
CA GLY A 262 11.30 -4.02 24.47
C GLY A 262 9.89 -3.68 24.96
N THR A 263 9.83 -2.86 26.00
CA THR A 263 8.57 -2.33 26.56
C THR A 263 7.99 -1.16 25.75
N ASP A 264 8.83 -0.48 24.96
CA ASP A 264 8.39 0.59 24.08
C ASP A 264 7.60 0.04 22.88
N ARG A 265 6.28 0.29 22.88
CA ARG A 265 5.34 -0.11 21.83
C ARG A 265 5.40 0.75 20.57
N THR A 266 6.17 1.84 20.58
CA THR A 266 6.36 2.80 19.47
C THR A 266 7.68 2.57 18.72
N ALA A 267 8.62 1.85 19.34
CA ALA A 267 9.89 1.50 18.72
C ALA A 267 9.71 0.51 17.58
N ALA A 268 10.29 0.84 16.42
CA ALA A 268 10.28 -0.03 15.25
C ALA A 268 10.94 -1.39 15.55
N PHE A 269 10.41 -2.45 14.96
CA PHE A 269 11.01 -3.77 15.12
C PHE A 269 12.41 -3.80 14.47
N SER A 270 13.36 -4.49 15.10
CA SER A 270 14.73 -4.54 14.60
C SER A 270 14.84 -5.45 13.37
N TYR A 271 15.73 -5.11 12.42
CA TYR A 271 15.96 -5.93 11.24
C TYR A 271 16.48 -7.33 11.61
N ASN A 272 17.48 -7.40 12.50
CA ASN A 272 18.08 -8.68 12.89
C ASN A 272 17.05 -9.57 13.59
N SER A 273 16.25 -9.02 14.52
CA SER A 273 15.19 -9.78 15.17
C SER A 273 14.15 -10.29 14.17
N GLN A 274 13.72 -9.46 13.21
CA GLN A 274 12.81 -9.92 12.13
C GLN A 274 13.42 -11.06 11.33
N ARG A 275 14.68 -10.89 10.90
CA ARG A 275 15.41 -11.90 10.12
C ARG A 275 15.53 -13.21 10.89
N ASP A 276 15.94 -13.16 12.15
CA ASP A 276 16.23 -14.35 12.95
C ASP A 276 14.94 -15.14 13.24
N TRP A 277 13.82 -14.46 13.48
CA TRP A 277 12.50 -15.10 13.62
C TRP A 277 11.99 -15.71 12.31
N VAL A 278 12.20 -15.06 11.16
CA VAL A 278 11.86 -15.63 9.85
C VAL A 278 12.73 -16.85 9.55
N VAL A 279 14.03 -16.81 9.85
CA VAL A 279 14.93 -17.96 9.71
C VAL A 279 14.46 -19.13 10.57
N LYS A 280 14.09 -18.85 11.82
CA LYS A 280 13.56 -19.85 12.75
C LYS A 280 12.27 -20.50 12.23
N ALA A 281 11.32 -19.70 11.73
CA ALA A 281 10.08 -20.20 11.14
C ALA A 281 10.34 -21.10 9.91
N PHE A 282 11.30 -20.72 9.07
CA PHE A 282 11.69 -21.53 7.91
C PHE A 282 12.39 -22.82 8.30
N ALA A 283 13.25 -22.78 9.32
CA ALA A 283 13.91 -23.98 9.84
C ALA A 283 12.89 -25.01 10.36
N TYR A 284 11.84 -24.57 11.07
CA TYR A 284 10.77 -25.46 11.50
C TYR A 284 10.11 -26.19 10.31
N ALA A 285 9.86 -25.47 9.22
CA ALA A 285 9.18 -26.01 8.04
C ALA A 285 10.11 -26.68 7.01
N GLY A 286 11.43 -26.73 7.26
CA GLY A 286 12.41 -27.24 6.30
C GLY A 286 12.57 -26.38 5.04
N VAL A 287 12.21 -25.10 5.08
CA VAL A 287 12.30 -24.19 3.94
C VAL A 287 13.70 -23.58 3.84
N THR A 288 14.33 -23.74 2.68
CA THR A 288 15.64 -23.12 2.39
C THR A 288 15.47 -21.96 1.43
N SER A 289 15.83 -20.76 1.89
CA SER A 289 15.75 -19.53 1.08
C SER A 289 16.89 -18.60 1.48
N GLN A 290 17.59 -18.03 0.51
CA GLN A 290 18.60 -16.99 0.73
C GLN A 290 17.92 -15.69 1.17
N LYS A 291 16.73 -15.42 0.62
CA LYS A 291 15.89 -14.29 1.04
C LYS A 291 15.22 -14.58 2.38
N LYS A 292 15.31 -13.61 3.30
CA LYS A 292 14.62 -13.65 4.60
C LYS A 292 13.49 -12.62 4.63
N THR A 293 13.75 -11.40 5.09
CA THR A 293 12.71 -10.36 5.31
C THR A 293 12.03 -9.82 4.03
N HIS A 294 12.46 -10.22 2.83
CA HIS A 294 11.85 -9.80 1.55
C HIS A 294 11.16 -10.93 0.81
N VAL A 295 11.33 -12.18 1.25
CA VAL A 295 10.87 -13.37 0.54
C VAL A 295 9.35 -13.39 0.34
N GLY A 296 8.57 -12.93 1.33
CA GLY A 296 7.12 -12.91 1.24
C GLY A 296 6.60 -12.10 0.07
N ARG A 297 7.24 -10.96 -0.23
CA ARG A 297 6.85 -10.11 -1.36
C ARG A 297 7.07 -10.80 -2.70
N SER A 298 8.22 -11.43 -2.90
CA SER A 298 8.54 -12.13 -4.15
C SER A 298 7.73 -13.42 -4.30
N SER A 299 7.64 -14.23 -3.23
CA SER A 299 6.91 -15.49 -3.25
C SER A 299 5.40 -15.30 -3.35
N GLY A 300 4.84 -14.26 -2.74
CA GLY A 300 3.43 -13.89 -2.90
C GLY A 300 3.09 -13.47 -4.34
N ALA A 301 3.95 -12.67 -4.98
CA ALA A 301 3.77 -12.28 -6.38
C ALA A 301 3.85 -13.49 -7.33
N ARG A 302 4.81 -14.40 -7.10
CA ARG A 302 4.92 -15.65 -7.85
C ARG A 302 3.72 -16.57 -7.63
N THR A 303 3.24 -16.68 -6.39
CA THR A 303 2.03 -17.46 -6.06
C THR A 303 0.83 -16.92 -6.83
N ALA A 304 0.71 -15.59 -6.91
CA ALA A 304 -0.35 -14.93 -7.67
C ALA A 304 -0.27 -15.23 -9.17
N GLU A 305 0.93 -15.16 -9.76
CA GLU A 305 1.18 -15.51 -11.16
C GLU A 305 0.82 -16.97 -11.46
N LEU A 306 1.24 -17.91 -10.60
CA LEU A 306 0.90 -19.33 -10.73
C LEU A 306 -0.61 -19.60 -10.59
N LYS A 307 -1.34 -18.74 -9.87
CA LYS A 307 -2.81 -18.78 -9.79
C LYS A 307 -3.50 -18.11 -11.00
N GLY A 308 -2.75 -17.71 -12.02
CA GLY A 308 -3.27 -17.10 -13.25
C GLY A 308 -3.72 -15.64 -13.09
N ILE A 309 -3.24 -14.93 -12.07
CA ILE A 309 -3.51 -13.49 -11.92
C ILE A 309 -2.63 -12.73 -12.93
N SER A 310 -3.21 -11.77 -13.64
CA SER A 310 -2.49 -10.98 -14.63
C SER A 310 -1.41 -10.10 -13.98
N GLU A 311 -0.34 -9.83 -14.73
CA GLU A 311 0.76 -8.98 -14.27
C GLU A 311 0.29 -7.60 -13.81
N ASP A 312 -0.69 -6.97 -14.49
CA ASP A 312 -1.29 -5.70 -14.07
C ASP A 312 -1.84 -5.75 -12.63
N GLN A 313 -2.61 -6.79 -12.31
CA GLN A 313 -3.18 -6.95 -10.97
C GLN A 313 -2.09 -7.17 -9.92
N ILE A 314 -1.03 -7.91 -10.27
CA ILE A 314 0.13 -8.13 -9.38
C ILE A 314 0.90 -6.83 -9.19
N ARG A 315 1.12 -6.03 -10.25
CA ARG A 315 1.78 -4.72 -10.16
C ARG A 315 0.99 -3.73 -9.31
N ARG A 316 -0.34 -3.71 -9.44
CA ARG A 316 -1.22 -2.94 -8.55
C ARG A 316 -1.12 -3.42 -7.11
N ALA A 317 -1.18 -4.73 -6.86
CA ALA A 317 -1.06 -5.32 -5.53
C ALA A 317 0.30 -5.06 -4.89
N GLY A 318 1.37 -5.04 -5.69
CA GLY A 318 2.73 -4.75 -5.26
C GLY A 318 3.02 -3.27 -5.10
N ARG A 319 2.11 -2.38 -5.55
CA ARG A 319 2.32 -0.93 -5.69
C ARG A 319 3.56 -0.62 -6.53
N TRP A 320 3.72 -1.34 -7.63
CA TRP A 320 4.80 -1.11 -8.60
C TRP A 320 4.44 -0.09 -9.68
N ASN A 321 3.16 0.28 -9.81
CA ASN A 321 2.70 1.26 -10.78
C ASN A 321 2.91 2.69 -10.25
N GLN A 322 3.62 3.53 -11.00
CA GLN A 322 3.87 4.94 -10.66
C GLN A 322 2.87 5.92 -11.30
N GLU A 323 1.90 5.42 -12.06
CA GLU A 323 0.99 6.25 -12.84
C GLU A 323 0.13 7.18 -11.96
N GLN A 324 -0.06 8.42 -12.43
CA GLN A 324 -0.80 9.49 -11.74
C GLN A 324 -2.30 9.13 -11.56
N MET A 325 -2.90 8.46 -12.55
CA MET A 325 -4.30 8.02 -12.53
C MET A 325 -4.64 7.13 -11.32
N VAL A 326 -3.72 6.22 -10.96
CA VAL A 326 -3.89 5.31 -9.81
C VAL A 326 -3.83 6.05 -8.48
N GLY A 327 -3.11 7.18 -8.41
CA GLY A 327 -3.00 7.99 -7.19
C GLY A 327 -4.17 8.94 -6.95
N CYS A 328 -4.87 9.37 -8.01
CA CYS A 328 -5.86 10.44 -7.93
C CYS A 328 -7.32 9.97 -8.09
N TYR A 329 -7.60 8.88 -8.82
CA TYR A 329 -8.97 8.58 -9.27
C TYR A 329 -9.45 7.13 -9.07
N LEU A 330 -8.56 6.17 -8.81
CA LEU A 330 -8.92 4.76 -8.66
C LEU A 330 -8.71 4.29 -7.22
N ASN A 331 -9.66 3.51 -6.70
CA ASN A 331 -9.42 2.65 -5.54
C ASN A 331 -8.32 1.65 -5.96
N SER A 332 -7.10 1.90 -5.49
CA SER A 332 -5.86 1.23 -5.90
C SER A 332 -5.85 -0.28 -5.66
N LEU A 333 -6.84 -0.81 -4.93
CA LEU A 333 -6.97 -2.20 -4.53
C LEU A 333 -7.36 -3.14 -5.70
N PRO A 334 -6.58 -4.19 -5.98
CA PRO A 334 -6.88 -5.17 -7.02
C PRO A 334 -7.76 -6.31 -6.49
N HIS A 335 -9.09 -6.12 -6.54
CA HIS A 335 -10.07 -7.09 -6.00
C HIS A 335 -9.89 -8.52 -6.55
N LYS A 336 -9.54 -8.67 -7.82
CA LYS A 336 -9.30 -9.99 -8.44
C LYS A 336 -8.10 -10.70 -7.81
N PHE A 337 -7.01 -9.96 -7.56
CA PHE A 337 -5.86 -10.47 -6.82
C PHE A 337 -6.25 -10.86 -5.39
N MET A 338 -6.98 -9.98 -4.69
CA MET A 338 -7.39 -10.19 -3.30
C MET A 338 -8.26 -11.44 -3.14
N ARG A 339 -9.27 -11.65 -4.02
CA ARG A 339 -10.13 -12.85 -4.02
C ARG A 339 -9.32 -14.12 -4.26
N THR A 340 -8.56 -14.16 -5.36
CA THR A 340 -7.84 -15.35 -5.79
C THR A 340 -6.77 -15.77 -4.78
N MET A 341 -6.03 -14.81 -4.21
CA MET A 341 -5.03 -15.08 -3.17
C MET A 341 -5.66 -15.60 -1.87
N ALA A 342 -6.87 -15.16 -1.54
CA ALA A 342 -7.63 -15.65 -0.39
C ALA A 342 -8.36 -17.00 -0.63
N GLY A 343 -8.13 -17.64 -1.78
CA GLY A 343 -8.69 -18.95 -2.13
C GLY A 343 -10.09 -18.92 -2.73
N HIS A 344 -10.60 -17.74 -3.07
CA HIS A 344 -11.91 -17.56 -3.71
C HIS A 344 -11.78 -17.58 -5.24
N ARG A 345 -12.90 -17.79 -5.93
CA ARG A 345 -12.92 -17.64 -7.39
C ARG A 345 -12.73 -16.17 -7.77
N PRO A 346 -12.10 -15.87 -8.93
CA PRO A 346 -11.76 -14.50 -9.31
C PRO A 346 -12.98 -13.61 -9.64
N GLN A 347 -14.14 -14.20 -9.94
CA GLN A 347 -15.37 -13.47 -10.29
C GLN A 347 -15.95 -12.71 -9.09
N ILE A 348 -16.54 -11.53 -9.34
CA ILE A 348 -17.31 -10.78 -8.34
C ILE A 348 -18.49 -11.65 -7.88
N GLY A 349 -18.88 -11.54 -6.62
CA GLY A 349 -19.94 -12.35 -6.03
C GLY A 349 -19.49 -13.73 -5.54
N CYS A 350 -18.23 -14.11 -5.74
CA CYS A 350 -17.71 -15.42 -5.33
C CYS A 350 -17.00 -15.44 -3.96
N PHE A 351 -16.98 -14.33 -3.22
CA PHE A 351 -16.45 -14.32 -1.86
C PHE A 351 -17.38 -15.06 -0.90
N GLU A 352 -16.86 -16.11 -0.26
CA GLU A 352 -17.60 -16.86 0.76
C GLU A 352 -16.67 -17.36 1.86
N ILE A 353 -16.99 -17.02 3.10
CA ILE A 353 -16.37 -17.59 4.29
C ILE A 353 -17.41 -18.42 5.04
N ARG A 354 -17.45 -19.73 4.79
CA ARG A 354 -18.45 -20.63 5.39
C ARG A 354 -18.52 -20.55 6.92
N ARG A 355 -17.35 -20.44 7.57
CA ARG A 355 -17.26 -20.28 9.04
C ARG A 355 -17.79 -18.93 9.56
N ALA A 356 -18.01 -17.97 8.67
CA ALA A 356 -18.67 -16.70 8.98
C ALA A 356 -20.20 -16.76 8.81
N GLY A 357 -20.76 -17.92 8.42
CA GLY A 357 -22.21 -18.11 8.35
C GLY A 357 -22.90 -18.22 9.71
N VAL A 358 -22.12 -18.30 10.80
CA VAL A 358 -22.63 -18.26 12.18
C VAL A 358 -22.21 -16.94 12.80
N THR A 359 -23.20 -16.15 13.21
CA THR A 359 -22.99 -14.91 13.98
C THR A 359 -22.63 -15.29 15.42
N PRO A 360 -21.45 -14.91 15.92
CA PRO A 360 -21.10 -15.16 17.31
C PRO A 360 -21.99 -14.35 18.27
N PRO A 361 -22.37 -14.89 19.44
CA PRO A 361 -23.11 -14.15 20.46
C PRO A 361 -22.37 -12.89 20.94
N GLU A 362 -23.09 -11.78 21.13
CA GLU A 362 -22.51 -10.50 21.57
C GLU A 362 -21.75 -10.63 22.90
N VAL A 363 -22.24 -11.46 23.82
CA VAL A 363 -21.55 -11.72 25.09
C VAL A 363 -20.13 -12.24 24.89
N LEU A 364 -19.90 -13.15 23.93
CA LEU A 364 -18.58 -13.67 23.62
C LEU A 364 -17.72 -12.64 22.87
N LEU A 365 -18.34 -11.83 22.02
CA LEU A 365 -17.64 -10.74 21.32
C LEU A 365 -17.11 -9.71 22.32
N SER A 366 -17.91 -9.27 23.28
CA SER A 366 -17.52 -8.30 24.31
C SER A 366 -16.49 -8.83 25.31
N MET A 367 -16.26 -10.15 25.38
CA MET A 367 -15.16 -10.71 26.18
C MET A 367 -13.78 -10.49 25.56
N ILE A 368 -13.70 -10.22 24.24
CA ILE A 368 -12.43 -9.96 23.54
C ILE A 368 -12.23 -8.45 23.49
N TRP A 369 -11.12 -7.94 24.05
CA TRP A 369 -10.87 -6.50 24.19
C TRP A 369 -12.06 -5.71 24.74
N PRO A 370 -12.56 -5.96 25.97
CA PRO A 370 -13.78 -5.33 26.49
C PRO A 370 -13.79 -3.80 26.38
N GLU A 371 -12.64 -3.16 26.52
CA GLU A 371 -12.50 -1.70 26.41
C GLU A 371 -12.78 -1.13 25.03
N LEU A 372 -12.80 -1.97 23.99
CA LEU A 372 -13.23 -1.57 22.66
C LEU A 372 -14.69 -1.06 22.66
N ASP A 373 -15.55 -1.58 23.54
CA ASP A 373 -16.96 -1.22 23.59
C ASP A 373 -17.19 0.26 23.96
N ARG A 374 -16.24 0.90 24.67
CA ARG A 374 -16.28 2.35 24.97
C ARG A 374 -16.20 3.22 23.72
N TRP A 375 -15.66 2.69 22.62
CA TRP A 375 -15.47 3.40 21.36
C TRP A 375 -16.60 3.14 20.36
N ARG A 376 -17.55 2.26 20.70
CA ARG A 376 -18.66 1.88 19.82
C ARG A 376 -19.48 3.11 19.45
N GLY A 377 -19.57 3.38 18.14
CA GLY A 377 -20.35 4.50 17.61
C GLY A 377 -19.78 5.90 17.92
N ARG A 378 -18.59 6.01 18.53
CA ARG A 378 -18.00 7.32 18.88
C ARG A 378 -17.45 8.07 17.68
N PHE A 379 -16.97 7.36 16.67
CA PHE A 379 -16.36 7.95 15.47
C PHE A 379 -17.28 7.77 14.26
N GLY A 380 -17.43 8.82 13.44
CA GLY A 380 -18.27 8.77 12.25
C GLY A 380 -18.71 10.16 11.76
N PRO A 381 -19.55 10.21 10.72
CA PRO A 381 -19.98 11.46 10.10
C PRO A 381 -21.14 12.16 10.85
N GLY A 382 -21.69 11.56 11.92
CA GLY A 382 -22.81 12.11 12.69
C GLY A 382 -22.43 13.32 13.53
N THR A 383 -23.42 14.14 13.90
CA THR A 383 -23.22 15.40 14.64
C THR A 383 -22.69 15.22 16.07
N GLU A 384 -22.94 14.06 16.67
CA GLU A 384 -22.47 13.70 18.02
C GLU A 384 -21.21 12.82 17.99
N GLN A 385 -20.68 12.56 16.79
CA GLN A 385 -19.52 11.69 16.59
C GLN A 385 -18.25 12.52 16.35
N GLU A 386 -17.11 11.96 16.76
CA GLU A 386 -15.81 12.55 16.49
C GLU A 386 -15.39 12.28 15.04
N ASN A 387 -14.96 13.34 14.34
CA ASN A 387 -14.43 13.25 12.98
C ASN A 387 -12.97 12.77 12.98
N ASP A 388 -12.80 11.47 13.20
CA ASP A 388 -11.53 10.77 13.11
C ASP A 388 -11.66 9.51 12.23
N LEU A 389 -11.24 9.64 10.97
CA LEU A 389 -11.36 8.58 9.97
C LEU A 389 -10.49 7.35 10.31
N ALA A 390 -9.32 7.57 10.90
CA ALA A 390 -8.42 6.48 11.27
C ALA A 390 -9.01 5.71 12.45
N ALA A 391 -9.48 6.42 13.49
CA ALA A 391 -10.10 5.77 14.64
C ALA A 391 -11.39 5.03 14.24
N MET A 392 -12.23 5.62 13.39
CA MET A 392 -13.41 4.95 12.82
C MET A 392 -13.02 3.66 12.07
N GLY A 393 -12.05 3.74 11.16
CA GLY A 393 -11.61 2.60 10.36
C GLY A 393 -10.97 1.48 11.18
N SER A 394 -10.11 1.84 12.14
CA SER A 394 -9.41 0.89 13.01
C SER A 394 -10.35 0.26 14.04
N THR A 395 -11.27 1.01 14.66
CA THR A 395 -12.25 0.42 15.59
C THR A 395 -13.22 -0.53 14.87
N ASN A 396 -13.68 -0.18 13.66
CA ASN A 396 -14.46 -1.09 12.82
C ASN A 396 -13.71 -2.39 12.50
N LEU A 397 -12.40 -2.30 12.25
CA LEU A 397 -11.54 -3.47 12.05
C LEU A 397 -11.49 -4.34 13.31
N LEU A 398 -11.28 -3.74 14.47
CA LEU A 398 -11.20 -4.48 15.73
C LEU A 398 -12.53 -5.15 16.10
N PHE A 399 -13.68 -4.49 15.89
CA PHE A 399 -14.99 -5.11 16.08
C PHE A 399 -15.17 -6.31 15.16
N TYR A 400 -14.83 -6.18 13.87
CA TYR A 400 -14.88 -7.31 12.94
C TYR A 400 -13.91 -8.43 13.34
N MET A 401 -12.73 -8.09 13.87
CA MET A 401 -11.76 -9.07 14.32
C MET A 401 -12.25 -9.91 15.51
N ARG A 402 -13.11 -9.38 16.39
CA ARG A 402 -13.78 -10.20 17.43
C ARG A 402 -14.55 -11.37 16.80
N GLU A 403 -15.29 -11.11 15.71
CA GLU A 403 -15.98 -12.16 14.97
C GLU A 403 -15.00 -13.16 14.35
N VAL A 404 -13.91 -12.65 13.74
CA VAL A 404 -12.88 -13.49 13.11
C VAL A 404 -12.23 -14.43 14.12
N VAL A 405 -11.88 -13.95 15.33
CA VAL A 405 -11.30 -14.77 16.40
C VAL A 405 -12.21 -15.95 16.72
N LEU A 406 -13.49 -15.68 17.00
CA LEU A 406 -14.44 -16.72 17.39
C LEU A 406 -14.70 -17.71 16.25
N GLN A 407 -14.91 -17.22 15.03
CA GLN A 407 -15.22 -18.07 13.88
C GLN A 407 -14.01 -18.91 13.40
N ASP A 408 -12.79 -18.36 13.44
CA ASP A 408 -11.58 -19.10 13.05
C ASP A 408 -11.16 -20.10 14.15
N SER A 409 -11.44 -19.79 15.43
CA SER A 409 -11.12 -20.67 16.57
C SER A 409 -11.77 -22.05 16.48
N VAL A 410 -13.00 -22.14 15.96
CA VAL A 410 -13.73 -23.43 15.83
C VAL A 410 -12.94 -24.49 15.05
N ILE A 411 -12.13 -24.05 14.08
CA ILE A 411 -11.27 -24.91 13.27
C ILE A 411 -9.88 -25.03 13.91
N LEU A 412 -9.31 -23.90 14.33
CA LEU A 412 -7.91 -23.85 14.81
C LEU A 412 -7.73 -24.49 16.19
N MET A 413 -8.70 -24.42 17.09
CA MET A 413 -8.66 -25.10 18.38
C MET A 413 -8.57 -26.61 18.23
N LYS A 414 -9.31 -27.19 17.28
CA LYS A 414 -9.25 -28.63 16.99
C LYS A 414 -7.89 -29.03 16.44
N LYS A 415 -7.29 -28.17 15.61
CA LYS A 415 -5.99 -28.44 14.97
C LYS A 415 -4.80 -28.22 15.91
N TYR A 416 -4.90 -27.26 16.82
CA TYR A 416 -3.80 -26.85 17.71
C TYR A 416 -4.28 -26.72 19.17
N PRO A 417 -4.79 -27.79 19.80
CA PRO A 417 -5.40 -27.71 21.12
C PRO A 417 -4.43 -27.25 22.23
N GLY A 418 -3.12 -27.42 22.03
CA GLY A 418 -2.09 -26.98 22.97
C GLY A 418 -1.63 -25.52 22.83
N SER A 419 -2.23 -24.72 21.93
CA SER A 419 -1.83 -23.32 21.77
C SER A 419 -2.24 -22.49 23.00
N PRO A 420 -1.34 -21.69 23.61
CA PRO A 420 -1.67 -20.88 24.77
C PRO A 420 -2.72 -19.79 24.50
N VAL A 421 -3.02 -19.47 23.25
CA VAL A 421 -4.08 -18.50 22.90
C VAL A 421 -5.46 -18.95 23.41
N TRP A 422 -5.66 -20.26 23.61
CA TRP A 422 -6.88 -20.83 24.16
C TRP A 422 -7.03 -20.64 25.68
N ASN A 423 -5.99 -20.13 26.36
CA ASN A 423 -6.10 -19.76 27.78
C ASN A 423 -6.99 -18.54 28.00
N HIS A 424 -7.30 -17.79 26.93
CA HIS A 424 -8.20 -16.65 26.97
C HIS A 424 -9.58 -17.06 27.51
N PRO A 425 -10.19 -16.30 28.44
CA PRO A 425 -11.45 -16.65 29.08
C PRO A 425 -12.59 -16.99 28.11
N VAL A 426 -12.64 -16.34 26.94
CA VAL A 426 -13.67 -16.57 25.91
C VAL A 426 -13.73 -18.01 25.39
N PHE A 427 -12.66 -18.79 25.55
CA PHE A 427 -12.59 -20.18 25.07
C PHE A 427 -12.81 -21.23 26.18
N ARG A 428 -13.05 -20.81 27.42
CA ARG A 428 -13.25 -21.73 28.55
C ARG A 428 -14.72 -22.21 28.59
N PRO A 429 -14.99 -23.51 28.79
CA PRO A 429 -16.36 -24.01 28.92
C PRO A 429 -17.02 -23.47 30.20
N GLY A 430 -18.26 -22.95 30.10
CA GLY A 430 -19.12 -22.71 31.26
C GLY A 430 -19.20 -21.27 31.79
N MET A 431 -19.22 -20.28 30.90
CA MET A 431 -19.79 -18.95 31.23
C MET A 431 -21.23 -18.84 30.74
#